data_AF-A0A1X7S832-F1
#
_entry.id   AF-A0A1X7S832-F1
#
_cell.length_a   1.000
_cell.length_b   1.000
_cell.length_c   1.000
_cell.angle_alpha   90.00
_cell.angle_beta   90.00
_cell.angle_gamma   90.00
#
_symmetry.space_group_name_H-M   'P 1'
#
loop_
_entity.id
_entity.type
_entity.pdbx_description
1 polymer ?
#
loop_
_entity_poly.entity_id
_entity_poly.type
_entity_poly.pdbx_seq_one_letter_code
_entity_poly.pdbx_strand_id
1 'polypeptide(L)'
;MPHTAYIAIKPLEHKIQYHNPPLAGRPTIYPTILGADCSGTIVAIGDKVTTRKAEDRVMANACGLQSRRPEMSAFQRVEDEIVAALKGKTVVGVLDCISDDEKTLPACARILAKVEGKRKIAAVLTPAKTKYEGGVEVTRLSIPALRASETYNAVHEWMAKALANGILQPKPDPIIIGEGFESIQLEIDRVRKGVSAAKVVVRLS
;
A
#
# COMPACT_ATOMS: atom_id res chain seq x y z
N MET A 1 -15.54 0.17 -13.45
CA MET A 1 -15.76 1.35 -12.58
C MET A 1 -14.90 1.14 -11.32
N PRO A 2 -14.47 2.14 -10.53
CA PRO A 2 -13.28 1.97 -9.69
C PRO A 2 -13.54 1.05 -8.48
N HIS A 3 -12.98 -0.16 -8.54
CA HIS A 3 -12.90 -1.12 -7.45
C HIS A 3 -11.61 -0.84 -6.66
N THR A 4 -11.73 -0.61 -5.34
CA THR A 4 -10.67 -0.32 -4.35
C THR A 4 -9.65 0.77 -4.74
N ALA A 5 -9.70 1.92 -4.07
CA ALA A 5 -8.87 3.06 -4.45
C ALA A 5 -7.46 3.01 -3.85
N TYR A 6 -7.30 2.56 -2.59
CA TYR A 6 -6.00 2.48 -1.93
C TYR A 6 -5.95 1.38 -0.86
N ILE A 7 -4.79 0.74 -0.74
CA ILE A 7 -4.49 -0.30 0.23
C ILE A 7 -3.30 0.14 1.08
N ALA A 8 -3.42 0.02 2.41
CA ALA A 8 -2.33 0.31 3.34
C ALA A 8 -1.66 -1.01 3.79
N ILE A 9 -0.36 -1.15 3.52
CA ILE A 9 0.46 -2.25 4.03
C ILE A 9 1.25 -1.70 5.22
N LYS A 10 1.10 -2.32 6.40
CA LYS A 10 1.89 -1.95 7.58
C LYS A 10 3.16 -2.83 7.63
N PRO A 11 4.16 -2.46 8.45
CA PRO A 11 5.28 -3.34 8.75
C PRO A 11 4.88 -4.63 9.47
N LEU A 12 3.63 -4.78 9.94
CA LEU A 12 3.18 -5.98 10.63
C LEU A 12 2.94 -7.14 9.65
N GLU A 13 2.52 -6.84 8.42
CA GLU A 13 2.11 -7.82 7.41
C GLU A 13 3.27 -8.74 7.01
N HIS A 14 4.51 -8.23 6.91
CA HIS A 14 5.67 -9.12 6.68
C HIS A 14 5.93 -10.03 7.90
N LYS A 15 5.78 -9.52 9.12
CA LYS A 15 5.99 -10.33 10.34
C LYS A 15 4.95 -11.44 10.46
N ILE A 16 3.71 -11.18 10.05
CA ILE A 16 2.64 -12.19 10.01
C ILE A 16 3.05 -13.36 9.11
N GLN A 17 3.56 -13.05 7.90
CA GLN A 17 3.98 -14.07 6.93
C GLN A 17 5.18 -14.90 7.41
N TYR A 18 6.23 -14.26 7.94
CA TYR A 18 7.48 -14.96 8.28
C TYR A 18 7.52 -15.58 9.68
N HIS A 19 6.83 -14.98 10.64
CA HIS A 19 6.96 -15.37 12.05
C HIS A 19 5.68 -15.95 12.65
N ASN A 20 4.55 -15.86 11.94
CA ASN A 20 3.21 -16.22 12.44
C ASN A 20 3.01 -15.86 13.93
N PRO A 21 3.34 -14.62 14.35
CA PRO A 21 3.19 -14.25 15.74
C PRO A 21 1.72 -14.38 16.12
N PRO A 22 1.39 -14.89 17.33
CA PRO A 22 0.01 -15.04 17.74
C PRO A 22 -0.66 -13.67 17.81
N LEU A 23 -1.60 -13.44 16.91
CA LEU A 23 -2.42 -12.23 16.87
C LEU A 23 -3.65 -12.47 17.74
N ALA A 24 -3.85 -11.62 18.75
CA ALA A 24 -4.87 -11.84 19.79
C ALA A 24 -4.78 -13.23 20.46
N GLY A 25 -3.55 -13.72 20.69
CA GLY A 25 -3.30 -14.98 21.40
C GLY A 25 -3.53 -16.24 20.58
N ARG A 26 -3.68 -16.14 19.25
CA ARG A 26 -3.91 -17.31 18.39
C ARG A 26 -3.02 -17.26 17.14
N PRO A 27 -2.48 -18.41 16.69
CA PRO A 27 -1.72 -18.48 15.45
C PRO A 27 -2.61 -18.21 14.23
N THR A 28 -2.05 -17.54 13.23
CA THR A 28 -2.69 -17.35 11.92
C THR A 28 -2.78 -18.69 11.20
N ILE A 29 -3.95 -19.00 10.64
CA ILE A 29 -4.19 -20.23 9.89
C ILE A 29 -4.02 -19.89 8.41
N TYR A 30 -3.10 -20.59 7.75
CA TYR A 30 -2.84 -20.43 6.31
C TYR A 30 -3.59 -21.50 5.48
N PRO A 31 -3.99 -21.19 4.24
CA PRO A 31 -3.86 -19.89 3.56
C PRO A 31 -4.86 -18.85 4.12
N THR A 32 -4.44 -17.58 4.21
CA THR A 32 -5.31 -16.47 4.62
C THR A 32 -5.06 -15.24 3.76
N ILE A 33 -6.10 -14.41 3.61
CA ILE A 33 -6.02 -13.11 2.96
C ILE A 33 -5.68 -12.08 4.04
N LEU A 34 -4.63 -11.28 3.83
CA LEU A 34 -4.15 -10.29 4.80
C LEU A 34 -4.76 -8.89 4.54
N GLY A 35 -4.33 -7.93 5.37
CA GLY A 35 -4.69 -6.52 5.28
C GLY A 35 -5.85 -6.16 6.20
N ALA A 36 -5.58 -5.20 7.08
CA ALA A 36 -6.51 -4.72 8.10
C ALA A 36 -7.20 -3.41 7.71
N ASP A 37 -6.66 -2.66 6.75
CA ASP A 37 -7.22 -1.37 6.35
C ASP A 37 -7.32 -1.29 4.82
N CYS A 38 -8.45 -0.79 4.32
CA CYS A 38 -8.64 -0.48 2.91
C CYS A 38 -9.45 0.82 2.74
N SER A 39 -9.39 1.39 1.55
CA SER A 39 -10.28 2.48 1.13
C SER A 39 -10.71 2.31 -0.32
N GLY A 40 -11.92 2.75 -0.65
CA GLY A 40 -12.47 2.58 -1.99
C GLY A 40 -13.91 3.03 -2.12
N THR A 41 -14.52 2.62 -3.21
CA THR A 41 -15.93 2.89 -3.52
C THR A 41 -16.76 1.63 -3.27
N ILE A 42 -17.90 1.76 -2.59
CA ILE A 42 -18.84 0.65 -2.41
C ILE A 42 -19.47 0.32 -3.76
N VAL A 43 -19.45 -0.94 -4.18
CA VAL A 43 -20.03 -1.37 -5.47
C VAL A 43 -21.34 -2.15 -5.32
N ALA A 44 -21.55 -2.73 -4.15
CA ALA A 44 -22.77 -3.44 -3.79
C ALA A 44 -22.91 -3.42 -2.26
N ILE A 45 -24.15 -3.51 -1.78
CA ILE A 45 -24.46 -3.63 -0.35
C ILE A 45 -25.39 -4.82 -0.15
N GLY A 46 -25.34 -5.41 1.05
CA GLY A 46 -26.37 -6.37 1.46
C GLY A 46 -27.73 -5.68 1.59
N ASP A 47 -28.79 -6.45 1.36
CA ASP A 47 -30.20 -6.08 1.52
C ASP A 47 -30.54 -5.45 2.89
N LYS A 48 -29.77 -5.79 3.94
CA LYS A 48 -29.94 -5.26 5.31
C LYS A 48 -29.11 -4.01 5.61
N VAL A 49 -28.28 -3.52 4.69
CA VAL A 49 -27.44 -2.33 4.92
C VAL A 49 -28.23 -1.08 4.55
N THR A 50 -28.51 -0.21 5.51
CA THR A 50 -29.33 1.00 5.32
C THR A 50 -28.55 2.32 5.39
N THR A 51 -27.30 2.28 5.86
CA THR A 51 -26.50 3.48 6.18
C THR A 51 -25.48 3.86 5.12
N ARG A 52 -25.38 3.05 4.06
CA ARG A 52 -24.43 3.18 2.96
C ARG A 52 -25.11 2.77 1.66
N LYS A 53 -24.59 3.25 0.53
CA LYS A 53 -25.05 2.87 -0.80
C LYS A 53 -23.88 2.60 -1.73
N ALA A 54 -24.16 1.94 -2.86
CA ALA A 54 -23.22 1.89 -3.97
C ALA A 54 -22.77 3.31 -4.36
N GLU A 55 -21.53 3.43 -4.82
CA GLU A 55 -20.80 4.65 -5.13
C GLU A 55 -20.33 5.50 -3.93
N ASP A 56 -20.67 5.14 -2.68
CA ASP A 56 -20.09 5.82 -1.51
C ASP A 56 -18.58 5.56 -1.41
N ARG A 57 -17.80 6.62 -1.17
CA ARG A 57 -16.36 6.51 -0.85
C ARG A 57 -16.19 6.20 0.64
N VAL A 58 -15.44 5.16 0.96
CA VAL A 58 -15.24 4.68 2.33
C VAL A 58 -13.78 4.38 2.64
N MET A 59 -13.43 4.51 3.92
CA MET A 59 -12.32 3.80 4.54
C MET A 59 -12.92 2.70 5.41
N ALA A 60 -12.33 1.50 5.39
CA ALA A 60 -12.82 0.34 6.10
C ALA A 60 -11.69 -0.39 6.82
N ASN A 61 -11.97 -0.80 8.05
CA ASN A 61 -11.18 -1.79 8.77
C ASN A 61 -11.62 -3.18 8.32
N ALA A 62 -10.74 -3.89 7.62
CA ALA A 62 -10.92 -5.27 7.18
C ALA A 62 -10.57 -6.23 8.32
N CYS A 63 -11.55 -6.98 8.82
CA CYS A 63 -11.41 -7.83 10.00
C CYS A 63 -11.16 -9.32 9.68
N GLY A 64 -10.74 -9.66 8.46
CA GLY A 64 -10.62 -11.06 8.04
C GLY A 64 -9.64 -11.89 8.89
N LEU A 65 -8.58 -11.28 9.41
CA LEU A 65 -7.63 -11.94 10.31
C LEU A 65 -8.22 -12.26 11.70
N GLN A 66 -9.05 -11.35 12.24
CA GLN A 66 -9.74 -11.53 13.52
C GLN A 66 -10.94 -12.49 13.39
N SER A 67 -11.67 -12.40 12.28
CA SER A 67 -12.91 -13.17 12.05
C SER A 67 -12.68 -14.52 11.37
N ARG A 68 -11.48 -14.79 10.85
CA ARG A 68 -11.12 -16.00 10.07
C ARG A 68 -11.99 -16.20 8.82
N ARG A 69 -12.49 -15.09 8.27
CA ARG A 69 -13.29 -15.02 7.05
C ARG A 69 -12.49 -14.28 5.99
N PRO A 70 -11.88 -14.98 5.02
CA PRO A 70 -11.07 -14.36 3.97
C PRO A 70 -11.81 -13.27 3.18
N GLU A 71 -13.13 -13.40 3.02
CA GLU A 71 -14.00 -12.41 2.38
C GLU A 71 -14.10 -11.07 3.15
N MET A 72 -13.65 -11.04 4.40
CA MET A 72 -13.58 -9.83 5.23
C MET A 72 -12.17 -9.22 5.28
N SER A 73 -11.21 -9.73 4.50
CA SER A 73 -9.84 -9.22 4.42
C SER A 73 -9.68 -8.18 3.30
N ALA A 74 -8.68 -7.30 3.43
CA ALA A 74 -8.46 -6.24 2.45
C ALA A 74 -7.78 -6.70 1.15
N PHE A 75 -6.86 -7.67 1.19
CA PHE A 75 -6.02 -8.04 0.04
C PHE A 75 -6.66 -9.11 -0.86
N GLN A 76 -7.91 -8.90 -1.27
CA GLN A 76 -8.60 -9.86 -2.12
C GLN A 76 -7.98 -9.94 -3.51
N ARG A 77 -8.05 -11.12 -4.13
CA ARG A 77 -7.46 -11.38 -5.45
C ARG A 77 -8.38 -10.82 -6.55
N VAL A 78 -8.34 -9.51 -6.74
CA VAL A 78 -9.26 -8.74 -7.59
C VAL A 78 -8.76 -8.53 -9.03
N GLU A 79 -8.02 -9.50 -9.60
CA GLU A 79 -7.42 -9.34 -10.94
C GLU A 79 -8.46 -9.01 -12.02
N ASP A 80 -9.59 -9.70 -12.04
CA ASP A 80 -10.63 -9.49 -13.06
C ASP A 80 -11.37 -8.16 -12.87
N GLU A 81 -11.56 -7.71 -11.62
CA GLU A 81 -12.14 -6.39 -11.32
C GLU A 81 -11.20 -5.24 -11.71
N ILE A 82 -9.89 -5.41 -11.50
CA ILE A 82 -8.87 -4.47 -11.96
C ILE A 82 -8.90 -4.40 -13.50
N VAL A 83 -8.91 -5.54 -14.18
CA VAL A 83 -9.02 -5.60 -15.65
C VAL A 83 -10.30 -4.89 -16.13
N ALA A 84 -11.44 -5.14 -15.50
CA ALA A 84 -12.70 -4.48 -15.82
C ALA A 84 -12.64 -2.96 -15.58
N ALA A 85 -11.97 -2.49 -14.51
CA ALA A 85 -11.79 -1.08 -14.21
C ALA A 85 -10.84 -0.34 -15.18
N LEU A 86 -9.97 -1.10 -15.86
CA LEU A 86 -9.00 -0.61 -16.84
C LEU A 86 -9.52 -0.69 -18.29
N LYS A 87 -10.70 -1.28 -18.52
CA LYS A 87 -11.31 -1.35 -19.86
C LYS A 87 -11.46 0.05 -20.47
N GLY A 88 -11.01 0.21 -21.71
CA GLY A 88 -11.04 1.48 -22.45
C GLY A 88 -9.99 2.50 -22.00
N LYS A 89 -9.03 2.12 -21.14
CA LYS A 89 -7.89 2.94 -20.74
C LYS A 89 -6.60 2.33 -21.25
N THR A 90 -5.67 3.18 -21.65
CA THR A 90 -4.30 2.76 -21.96
C THR A 90 -3.47 2.72 -20.67
N VAL A 91 -3.04 1.54 -20.27
CA VAL A 91 -2.19 1.33 -19.09
C VAL A 91 -0.74 1.67 -19.43
N VAL A 92 -0.12 2.57 -18.66
CA VAL A 92 1.27 2.99 -18.88
C VAL A 92 2.30 2.10 -18.17
N GLY A 93 1.85 1.21 -17.30
CA GLY A 93 2.65 0.24 -16.55
C GLY A 93 2.05 -0.02 -15.18
N VAL A 94 2.72 -0.87 -14.39
CA VAL A 94 2.37 -1.16 -13.00
C VAL A 94 3.55 -0.81 -12.09
N LEU A 95 3.27 -0.27 -10.91
CA LEU A 95 4.24 -0.16 -9.82
C LEU A 95 4.00 -1.32 -8.84
N ASP A 96 4.96 -2.22 -8.70
CA ASP A 96 4.93 -3.28 -7.69
C ASP A 96 5.92 -2.97 -6.57
N CYS A 97 5.42 -2.94 -5.33
CA CYS A 97 6.22 -2.57 -4.18
C CYS A 97 6.86 -3.77 -3.47
N ILE A 98 6.34 -4.98 -3.71
CA ILE A 98 6.76 -6.19 -3.00
C ILE A 98 7.82 -6.96 -3.79
N SER A 99 7.72 -6.96 -5.11
CA SER A 99 8.59 -7.72 -6.01
C SER A 99 8.64 -9.22 -5.70
N ASP A 100 7.50 -9.81 -5.31
CA ASP A 100 7.39 -11.25 -5.06
C ASP A 100 7.20 -11.98 -6.40
N ASP A 101 8.22 -12.75 -6.79
CA ASP A 101 8.26 -13.46 -8.07
C ASP A 101 7.25 -14.61 -8.19
N GLU A 102 6.64 -15.05 -7.08
CA GLU A 102 5.62 -16.10 -7.06
C GLU A 102 4.20 -15.53 -6.90
N LYS A 103 4.07 -14.34 -6.29
CA LYS A 103 2.78 -13.74 -5.95
C LYS A 103 2.49 -12.47 -6.72
N THR A 104 3.11 -11.34 -6.34
CA THR A 104 2.68 -10.01 -6.81
C THR A 104 3.05 -9.78 -8.27
N LEU A 105 4.25 -10.18 -8.70
CA LEU A 105 4.72 -9.97 -10.08
C LEU A 105 3.93 -10.81 -11.10
N PRO A 106 3.65 -12.12 -10.88
CA PRO A 106 2.76 -12.89 -11.75
C PRO A 106 1.34 -12.33 -11.82
N ALA A 107 0.77 -11.83 -10.71
CA ALA A 107 -0.55 -11.21 -10.71
C ALA A 107 -0.59 -9.94 -11.57
N CYS A 108 0.40 -9.06 -11.40
CA CYS A 108 0.56 -7.87 -12.22
C CYS A 108 0.75 -8.21 -13.70
N ALA A 109 1.52 -9.25 -14.01
CA ALA A 109 1.74 -9.70 -15.39
C ALA A 109 0.44 -10.22 -16.03
N ARG A 110 -0.36 -11.02 -15.31
CA ARG A 110 -1.67 -11.50 -15.79
C ARG A 110 -2.66 -10.35 -16.03
N ILE A 111 -2.67 -9.33 -15.19
CA ILE A 111 -3.48 -8.12 -15.41
C ILE A 111 -3.00 -7.41 -16.67
N LEU A 112 -1.70 -7.13 -16.80
CA LEU A 112 -1.11 -6.47 -17.97
C LEU A 112 -1.33 -7.25 -19.27
N ALA A 113 -1.44 -8.57 -19.20
CA ALA A 113 -1.75 -9.39 -20.37
C ALA A 113 -3.18 -9.21 -20.90
N LYS A 114 -4.12 -8.77 -20.05
CA LYS A 114 -5.56 -8.63 -20.34
C LYS A 114 -6.00 -7.18 -20.61
N VAL A 115 -5.09 -6.21 -20.51
CA VAL A 115 -5.40 -4.77 -20.68
C VAL A 115 -4.59 -4.16 -21.83
N GLU A 116 -5.09 -3.05 -22.37
CA GLU A 116 -4.39 -2.32 -23.42
C GLU A 116 -3.27 -1.45 -22.83
N GLY A 117 -2.10 -1.43 -23.46
CA GLY A 117 -0.99 -0.54 -23.10
C GLY A 117 0.35 -1.24 -22.91
N LYS A 118 1.19 -0.64 -22.06
CA LYS A 118 2.57 -1.08 -21.85
C LYS A 118 2.63 -2.30 -20.93
N ARG A 119 3.41 -3.29 -21.35
CA ARG A 119 3.68 -4.53 -20.59
C ARG A 119 4.90 -4.35 -19.69
N LYS A 120 4.89 -3.32 -18.83
CA LYS A 120 6.03 -2.97 -17.96
C LYS A 120 5.62 -2.86 -16.50
N ILE A 121 6.44 -3.42 -15.63
CA ILE A 121 6.34 -3.31 -14.18
C ILE A 121 7.60 -2.59 -13.66
N ALA A 122 7.41 -1.51 -12.92
CA ALA A 122 8.42 -0.90 -12.08
C ALA A 122 8.38 -1.57 -10.70
N ALA A 123 9.48 -2.18 -10.29
CA ALA A 123 9.58 -2.93 -9.04
C ALA A 123 10.37 -2.14 -7.99
N VAL A 124 9.88 -2.01 -6.75
CA VAL A 124 10.59 -1.31 -5.67
C VAL A 124 11.73 -2.16 -5.10
N LEU A 125 11.46 -3.45 -4.84
CA LEU A 125 12.48 -4.42 -4.42
C LEU A 125 13.08 -5.13 -5.64
N THR A 126 14.22 -5.82 -5.45
CA THR A 126 14.87 -6.56 -6.56
C THR A 126 14.06 -7.78 -6.89
N PRO A 127 13.51 -7.91 -8.11
CA PRO A 127 12.88 -9.15 -8.54
C PRO A 127 13.98 -10.18 -8.91
N ALA A 128 13.71 -11.46 -8.72
CA ALA A 128 14.60 -12.53 -9.18
C ALA A 128 14.56 -12.69 -10.71
N LYS A 129 13.45 -12.31 -11.34
CA LYS A 129 13.24 -12.38 -12.80
C LYS A 129 12.85 -11.01 -13.36
N THR A 130 13.30 -10.73 -14.58
CA THR A 130 12.98 -9.48 -15.29
C THR A 130 11.96 -9.65 -16.41
N LYS A 131 11.54 -10.90 -16.68
CA LYS A 131 10.55 -11.24 -17.70
C LYS A 131 9.51 -12.20 -17.15
N TYR A 132 8.25 -11.92 -17.47
CA TYR A 132 7.09 -12.70 -17.07
C TYR A 132 6.22 -13.04 -18.28
N GLU A 133 5.25 -13.93 -18.07
CA GLU A 133 4.30 -14.36 -19.09
C GLU A 133 3.62 -13.17 -19.78
N GLY A 134 3.24 -13.37 -21.04
CA GLY A 134 2.62 -12.32 -21.84
C GLY A 134 3.58 -11.19 -22.25
N GLY A 135 4.91 -11.42 -22.21
CA GLY A 135 5.91 -10.45 -22.65
C GLY A 135 6.08 -9.26 -21.70
N VAL A 136 5.79 -9.45 -20.41
CA VAL A 136 5.89 -8.39 -19.40
C VAL A 136 7.33 -8.25 -18.94
N GLU A 137 7.84 -7.02 -19.00
CA GLU A 137 9.18 -6.64 -18.52
C GLU A 137 9.09 -6.04 -17.13
N VAL A 138 9.97 -6.47 -16.22
CA VAL A 138 10.07 -5.95 -14.86
C VAL A 138 11.42 -5.27 -14.70
N THR A 139 11.41 -4.02 -14.25
CA THR A 139 12.63 -3.24 -13.98
C THR A 139 12.61 -2.76 -12.54
N ARG A 140 13.67 -3.06 -11.79
CA ARG A 140 13.85 -2.48 -10.45
C ARG A 140 14.07 -0.98 -10.56
N LEU A 141 13.35 -0.21 -9.77
CA LEU A 141 13.58 1.22 -9.59
C LEU A 141 14.96 1.46 -8.98
N SER A 142 15.78 2.23 -9.68
CA SER A 142 17.07 2.70 -9.18
C SER A 142 16.88 4.05 -8.48
N ILE A 143 17.07 4.09 -7.15
CA ILE A 143 16.98 5.33 -6.38
C ILE A 143 18.00 6.37 -6.86
N PRO A 144 19.28 6.02 -7.15
CA PRO A 144 20.21 6.97 -7.74
C PRO A 144 19.73 7.55 -9.08
N ALA A 145 19.22 6.69 -9.98
CA ALA A 145 18.73 7.15 -11.28
C ALA A 145 17.47 8.02 -11.14
N LEU A 146 16.58 7.67 -10.21
CA LEU A 146 15.39 8.46 -9.91
C LEU A 146 15.80 9.84 -9.39
N ARG A 147 16.72 9.93 -8.43
CA ARG A 147 17.23 11.21 -7.91
C ARG A 147 17.89 12.09 -8.96
N ALA A 148 18.48 11.49 -9.99
CA ALA A 148 19.06 12.21 -11.11
C ALA A 148 18.04 12.64 -12.18
N SER A 149 16.76 12.24 -12.06
CA SER A 149 15.74 12.51 -13.07
C SER A 149 15.12 13.91 -12.94
N GLU A 150 14.70 14.48 -14.07
CA GLU A 150 13.94 15.72 -14.10
C GLU A 150 12.62 15.62 -13.32
N THR A 151 11.96 14.46 -13.38
CA THR A 151 10.72 14.20 -12.62
C THR A 151 10.96 14.31 -11.11
N TYR A 152 12.08 13.80 -10.61
CA TYR A 152 12.41 13.92 -9.19
C TYR A 152 12.56 15.39 -8.79
N ASN A 153 13.26 16.19 -9.59
CA ASN A 153 13.44 17.62 -9.33
C ASN A 153 12.10 18.37 -9.35
N ALA A 154 11.28 18.14 -10.37
CA ALA A 154 9.96 18.78 -10.49
C ALA A 154 9.03 18.43 -9.31
N VAL A 155 8.99 17.17 -8.90
CA VAL A 155 8.19 16.74 -7.74
C VAL A 155 8.72 17.35 -6.45
N HIS A 156 10.03 17.40 -6.22
CA HIS A 156 10.61 17.98 -5.00
C HIS A 156 10.41 19.50 -4.93
N GLU A 157 10.56 20.21 -6.06
CA GLU A 157 10.30 21.65 -6.12
C GLU A 157 8.83 21.96 -5.84
N TRP A 158 7.91 21.20 -6.45
CA TRP A 158 6.49 21.33 -6.16
C TRP A 158 6.18 21.00 -4.70
N MET A 159 6.71 19.91 -4.15
CA MET A 159 6.50 19.51 -2.76
C MET A 159 6.97 20.59 -1.79
N ALA A 160 8.14 21.20 -2.03
CA ALA A 160 8.66 22.28 -1.19
C ALA A 160 7.70 23.47 -1.17
N LYS A 161 7.21 23.90 -2.33
CA LYS A 161 6.22 25.00 -2.44
C LYS A 161 4.88 24.62 -1.79
N ALA A 162 4.42 23.38 -2.02
CA ALA A 162 3.16 22.87 -1.50
C ALA A 162 3.17 22.72 0.04
N LEU A 163 4.31 22.34 0.62
CA LEU A 163 4.50 22.31 2.07
C LEU A 163 4.52 23.74 2.63
N ALA A 164 5.24 24.66 1.99
CA ALA A 164 5.37 26.04 2.44
C ALA A 164 4.03 26.81 2.41
N ASN A 165 3.18 26.55 1.42
CA ASN A 165 1.88 27.21 1.28
C ASN A 165 0.70 26.40 1.86
N GLY A 166 0.95 25.23 2.44
CA GLY A 166 -0.05 24.41 3.11
C GLY A 166 -0.99 23.61 2.19
N ILE A 167 -0.75 23.59 0.87
CA ILE A 167 -1.44 22.68 -0.06
C ILE A 167 -1.15 21.23 0.30
N LEU A 168 0.12 20.93 0.62
CA LEU A 168 0.54 19.67 1.18
C LEU A 168 0.77 19.86 2.67
N GLN A 169 0.04 19.12 3.51
CA GLN A 169 0.22 19.15 4.96
C GLN A 169 0.90 17.87 5.43
N PRO A 170 1.99 17.97 6.23
CA PRO A 170 2.59 16.80 6.83
C PRO A 170 1.61 16.24 7.87
N LYS A 171 1.03 15.07 7.54
CA LYS A 171 0.13 14.32 8.42
C LYS A 171 0.64 12.89 8.57
N PRO A 172 0.37 12.21 9.70
CA PRO A 172 -0.40 12.67 10.87
C PRO A 172 0.29 13.83 11.62
N ASP A 173 -0.47 14.55 12.46
CA ASP A 173 0.13 15.55 13.34
C ASP A 173 1.19 14.92 14.24
N PRO A 174 2.37 15.57 14.39
CA PRO A 174 3.47 14.97 15.13
C PRO A 174 3.22 15.01 16.64
N ILE A 175 3.74 14.00 17.33
CA ILE A 175 3.94 14.01 18.78
C ILE A 175 5.37 14.48 19.02
N ILE A 176 5.54 15.72 19.46
CA ILE A 176 6.84 16.24 19.87
C ILE A 176 7.14 15.68 21.26
N ILE A 177 8.23 14.91 21.39
CA ILE A 177 8.55 14.19 22.63
C ILE A 177 9.73 14.78 23.40
N GLY A 178 10.47 15.69 22.80
CA GLY A 178 11.60 16.37 23.43
C GLY A 178 12.36 17.22 22.44
N GLU A 179 13.41 17.86 22.94
CA GLU A 179 14.33 18.69 22.18
C GLU A 179 15.75 18.11 22.27
N GLY A 180 16.59 18.36 21.26
CA GLY A 180 17.99 17.95 21.26
C GLY A 180 18.26 16.45 21.07
N PHE A 181 19.51 16.09 20.78
CA PHE A 181 19.91 14.71 20.51
C PHE A 181 19.74 13.77 21.72
N GLU A 182 19.76 14.32 22.94
CA GLU A 182 19.48 13.62 24.19
C GLU A 182 18.08 12.99 24.25
N SER A 183 17.13 13.54 23.49
CA SER A 183 15.74 13.05 23.43
C SER A 183 15.55 11.87 22.47
N ILE A 184 16.58 11.44 21.73
CA ILE A 184 16.46 10.34 20.76
C ILE A 184 16.09 9.02 21.45
N GLN A 185 16.70 8.71 22.60
CA GLN A 185 16.40 7.45 23.29
C GLN A 185 14.94 7.43 23.77
N LEU A 186 14.42 8.58 24.21
CA LEU A 186 13.03 8.75 24.61
C LEU A 186 12.06 8.55 23.43
N GLU A 187 12.38 9.07 22.25
CA GLU A 187 11.63 8.80 21.02
C GLU A 187 11.57 7.30 20.70
N ILE A 188 12.72 6.63 20.71
CA ILE A 188 12.81 5.19 20.42
C ILE A 188 11.94 4.39 21.40
N ASP A 189 12.04 4.68 22.69
CA ASP A 189 11.26 4.01 23.73
C ASP A 189 9.76 4.26 23.56
N ARG A 190 9.36 5.47 23.14
CA ARG A 190 7.95 5.78 22.83
C ARG A 190 7.43 4.98 21.66
N VAL A 191 8.20 4.90 20.58
CA VAL A 191 7.84 4.12 19.38
C VAL A 191 7.72 2.65 19.72
N ARG A 192 8.63 2.11 20.56
CA ARG A 192 8.61 0.71 21.02
C ARG A 192 7.34 0.36 21.80
N LYS A 193 6.80 1.30 22.58
CA LYS A 193 5.52 1.15 23.30
C LYS A 193 4.30 1.23 22.36
N GLY A 194 4.50 1.55 21.08
CA GLY A 194 3.44 1.71 20.09
C GLY A 194 2.87 3.13 20.05
N VAL A 195 2.65 3.63 18.85
CA VAL A 195 2.03 4.93 18.57
C VAL A 195 0.89 4.73 17.57
N SER A 196 -0.31 5.19 17.91
CA SER A 196 -1.53 4.97 17.10
C SER A 196 -1.48 5.82 15.83
N ALA A 197 -0.74 5.35 14.83
CA ALA A 197 -0.53 6.02 13.55
C ALA A 197 -0.11 7.49 13.71
N ALA A 198 0.74 7.78 14.70
CA ALA A 198 1.28 9.11 14.97
C ALA A 198 2.77 9.15 14.69
N LYS A 199 3.27 10.30 14.25
CA LYS A 199 4.69 10.52 14.01
C LYS A 199 5.33 11.10 15.27
N VAL A 200 6.16 10.33 15.96
CA VAL A 200 6.99 10.89 17.05
C VAL A 200 8.13 11.70 16.41
N VAL A 201 8.41 12.86 16.99
CA VAL A 201 9.44 13.80 16.52
C VAL A 201 10.21 14.34 17.71
N VAL A 202 11.52 14.43 17.56
CA VAL A 202 12.40 15.26 18.39
C VAL A 202 12.64 16.59 17.67
N ARG A 203 12.47 17.69 18.38
CA ARG A 203 12.81 19.01 17.85
C ARG A 203 14.32 19.22 17.97
N LEU A 204 14.99 19.43 16.84
CA LEU A 204 16.38 19.88 16.84
C LEU A 204 16.35 21.41 16.80
N SER A 205 16.88 22.05 17.85
CA SER A 205 17.09 23.50 17.95
C SER A 205 18.48 23.87 17.45
#